data_AF-A0A160P3U2-F1
#
_entry.id   AF-A0A160P3U2-F1
#
_cell.length_a   1.000
_cell.length_b   1.000
_cell.length_c   1.000
_cell.angle_alpha   90.00
_cell.angle_beta   90.00
_cell.angle_gamma   90.00
#
_symmetry.space_group_name_H-M   'P 1'
#
loop_
_entity.id
_entity.type
_entity.pdbx_description
1 polymer ?
#
loop_
_entity_poly.entity_id
_entity_poly.type
_entity_poly.pdbx_seq_one_letter_code
_entity_poly.pdbx_strand_id
1 'polypeptide(L)'
;MTSMATVTLMWEARAAEGRGAELLEWARAQVLPGPAAPLRRETFRAPRDRVLVMTWWETAEGLGAELPELPDPDAGLITRPVHRWRFESVTCT
;
A
#
# COMPACT_ATOMS: atom_id res chain seq x y z
N MET A 1 -5.85 21.88 18.90
CA MET A 1 -6.36 20.51 18.76
C MET A 1 -6.05 20.08 17.34
N THR A 2 -5.13 19.14 17.16
CA THR A 2 -4.86 18.60 15.82
C THR A 2 -6.04 17.70 15.46
N SER A 3 -6.71 17.97 14.34
CA SER A 3 -7.80 17.11 13.87
C SER A 3 -7.21 15.78 13.44
N MET A 4 -7.85 14.67 13.83
CA MET A 4 -7.52 13.37 13.27
C MET A 4 -8.04 13.30 11.84
N ALA A 5 -7.23 12.75 10.93
CA ALA A 5 -7.58 12.51 9.53
C ALA A 5 -7.35 11.04 9.18
N THR A 6 -8.17 10.50 8.28
CA THR A 6 -7.95 9.18 7.70
C THR A 6 -7.14 9.31 6.43
N VAL A 7 -5.91 8.82 6.44
CA VAL A 7 -5.02 8.77 5.27
C VAL A 7 -5.01 7.38 4.68
N THR A 8 -5.24 7.32 3.38
CA THR A 8 -5.09 6.10 2.58
C THR A 8 -3.73 6.11 1.88
N LEU A 9 -2.93 5.08 2.11
CA LEU A 9 -1.68 4.84 1.39
C LEU A 9 -1.88 3.72 0.38
N MET A 10 -1.61 4.05 -0.88
CA MET A 10 -1.67 3.16 -2.02
C MET A 10 -0.25 2.72 -2.41
N TRP A 11 -0.06 1.42 -2.59
CA TRP A 11 1.14 0.80 -3.14
C TRP A 11 0.75 -0.01 -4.38
N GLU A 12 1.37 0.23 -5.53
CA GLU A 12 1.14 -0.52 -6.78
C GLU A 12 2.42 -1.08 -7.34
N ALA A 13 2.39 -2.34 -7.72
CA ALA A 13 3.48 -2.98 -8.44
C ALA A 13 2.95 -3.77 -9.64
N ARG A 14 3.79 -3.83 -10.66
CA ARG A 14 3.55 -4.63 -11.86
C ARG A 14 4.58 -5.74 -11.95
N ALA A 15 4.13 -6.98 -11.86
CA ALA A 15 5.02 -8.13 -11.91
C ALA A 15 5.69 -8.27 -13.28
N ALA A 16 6.81 -8.98 -13.32
CA ALA A 16 7.31 -9.56 -14.56
C ALA A 16 6.26 -10.49 -15.18
N GLU A 17 6.33 -10.65 -16.50
CA GLU A 17 5.31 -11.36 -17.29
C GLU A 17 5.01 -12.75 -16.71
N GLY A 18 3.73 -13.02 -16.43
CA GLY A 18 3.28 -14.31 -15.88
C GLY A 18 3.53 -14.50 -14.38
N ARG A 19 4.20 -13.56 -13.69
CA ARG A 19 4.51 -13.65 -12.25
C ARG A 19 3.49 -12.93 -11.36
N GLY A 20 2.31 -12.57 -11.88
CA GLY A 20 1.28 -11.84 -11.13
C GLY A 20 0.82 -12.56 -9.85
N ALA A 21 0.70 -13.89 -9.89
CA ALA A 21 0.33 -14.69 -8.71
C ALA A 21 1.42 -14.68 -7.64
N GLU A 22 2.69 -14.76 -8.05
CA GLU A 22 3.82 -14.71 -7.14
C GLU A 22 3.95 -13.34 -6.46
N LEU A 23 3.76 -12.25 -7.22
CA LEU A 23 3.73 -10.90 -6.66
C LEU A 23 2.58 -10.72 -5.67
N LEU A 24 1.42 -11.33 -5.92
CA LEU A 24 0.28 -11.27 -5.01
C LEU A 24 0.57 -11.97 -3.68
N GLU A 25 1.12 -13.18 -3.74
CA GLU A 25 1.49 -13.94 -2.54
C GLU A 25 2.62 -13.23 -1.78
N TRP A 26 3.61 -12.71 -2.49
CA TRP A 26 4.65 -11.86 -1.91
C TRP A 26 4.03 -10.66 -1.18
N ALA A 27 3.11 -9.92 -1.81
CA ALA A 27 2.50 -8.73 -1.22
C ALA A 27 1.65 -9.06 0.02
N ARG A 28 0.99 -10.22 0.05
CA ARG A 28 0.22 -10.72 1.20
C ARG A 28 1.12 -11.09 2.38
N ALA A 29 2.30 -11.64 2.10
CA ALA A 29 3.26 -12.02 3.12
C ALA A 29 3.93 -10.82 3.82
N GLN A 30 3.88 -9.63 3.22
CA GLN A 30 4.52 -8.44 3.80
C GLN A 30 3.82 -7.99 5.08
N VAL A 31 4.58 -7.87 6.16
CA VAL A 31 4.17 -7.25 7.42
C VAL A 31 4.55 -5.77 7.39
N LEU A 32 3.61 -4.90 7.77
CA LEU A 32 3.87 -3.46 7.85
C LEU A 32 4.70 -3.19 9.11
N PRO A 33 5.88 -2.56 8.99
CA PRO A 33 6.73 -2.28 10.15
C PRO A 33 6.11 -1.17 11.01
N GLY A 34 6.23 -1.26 12.33
CA GLY A 34 5.85 -0.19 13.24
C GLY A 34 4.87 -0.63 14.34
N PRO A 35 4.59 0.27 15.30
CA PRO A 35 3.81 -0.05 16.49
C PRO A 35 2.29 -0.10 16.25
N ALA A 36 1.80 0.54 15.18
CA ALA A 36 0.37 0.65 14.88
C ALA A 36 -0.01 -0.22 13.67
N ALA A 37 -1.20 -0.81 13.73
CA ALA A 37 -1.82 -1.48 12.60
C ALA A 37 -2.72 -0.50 11.82
N PRO A 38 -2.85 -0.66 10.49
CA PRO A 38 -3.81 0.15 9.74
C PRO A 38 -5.25 -0.20 10.16
N LEU A 39 -6.14 0.80 10.07
CA LEU A 39 -7.59 0.62 10.25
C LEU A 39 -8.15 -0.45 9.30
N ARG A 40 -7.58 -0.51 8.10
CA ARG A 40 -7.93 -1.46 7.05
C ARG A 40 -6.72 -1.70 6.16
N ARG A 41 -6.56 -2.92 5.69
CA ARG A 41 -5.66 -3.30 4.60
C ARG A 41 -6.45 -4.09 3.58
N GLU A 42 -6.34 -3.71 2.32
CA GLU A 42 -6.99 -4.41 1.22
C GLU A 42 -5.99 -4.65 0.08
N THR A 43 -6.16 -5.76 -0.62
CA THR A 43 -5.26 -6.16 -1.71
C THR A 43 -6.08 -6.52 -2.93
N PHE A 44 -5.72 -5.90 -4.06
CA PHE A 44 -6.41 -6.05 -5.33
C PHE A 44 -5.47 -6.58 -6.40
N ARG A 45 -6.06 -7.24 -7.38
CA ARG A 45 -5.41 -7.59 -8.65
C ARG A 45 -6.00 -6.73 -9.76
N ALA A 46 -5.18 -6.41 -10.75
CA ALA A 46 -5.59 -5.70 -11.95
C ALA A 46 -4.96 -6.32 -13.20
N PRO A 47 -5.46 -6.01 -14.41
CA PRO A 47 -4.88 -6.52 -15.65
C PRO A 47 -3.38 -6.24 -15.76
N ARG A 48 -2.69 -7.06 -16.57
CA ARG A 48 -1.25 -6.95 -16.82
C ARG A 48 -0.37 -7.20 -15.59
N ASP A 49 -0.71 -8.24 -14.82
CA ASP A 49 0.02 -8.72 -13.63
C ASP A 49 0.24 -7.63 -12.56
N ARG A 50 -0.77 -6.79 -12.36
CA ARG A 50 -0.72 -5.71 -11.36
C ARG A 50 -1.30 -6.14 -10.03
N VAL A 51 -0.61 -5.73 -8.97
CA VAL A 51 -1.05 -5.87 -7.58
C VAL A 51 -1.11 -4.49 -6.96
N LEU A 52 -2.21 -4.21 -6.27
CA LEU A 52 -2.46 -2.96 -5.56
C LEU A 52 -2.70 -3.31 -4.09
N VAL A 53 -2.01 -2.64 -3.18
CA VAL A 53 -2.28 -2.71 -1.74
C VAL A 53 -2.68 -1.33 -1.27
N MET A 54 -3.82 -1.25 -0.58
CA MET A 54 -4.29 -0.02 0.04
C MET A 54 -4.34 -0.22 1.55
N THR A 55 -3.86 0.77 2.29
CA THR A 55 -3.90 0.79 3.76
C THR A 55 -4.50 2.11 4.24
N TRP A 56 -5.33 2.05 5.28
CA TRP A 56 -5.99 3.23 5.85
C TRP A 56 -5.46 3.44 7.26
N TRP A 57 -5.13 4.68 7.59
CA TRP A 57 -4.49 5.06 8.84
C TRP A 57 -5.19 6.27 9.44
N GLU A 58 -5.43 6.23 10.74
CA GLU A 58 -5.82 7.42 11.49
C GLU A 58 -4.56 8.14 11.97
N THR A 59 -4.45 9.43 11.71
CA THR A 59 -3.27 10.23 12.07
C THR A 59 -3.66 11.69 12.31
N ALA A 60 -2.99 12.33 13.27
CA ALA A 60 -3.15 13.77 13.51
C ALA A 60 -2.35 14.60 12.50
N GLU A 61 -1.26 14.05 11.97
CA GLU A 61 -0.36 14.69 11.00
C GLU A 61 -0.91 14.69 9.57
N GLY A 62 -2.03 13.99 9.33
CA GLY A 62 -2.67 13.89 8.02
C GLY A 62 -1.70 13.38 6.95
N LEU A 63 -1.72 13.99 5.77
CA LEU A 63 -0.85 13.59 4.66
C LEU A 63 0.66 13.68 4.95
N GLY A 64 1.07 14.42 5.99
CA GLY A 64 2.46 14.53 6.42
C GLY A 64 2.95 13.38 7.30
N ALA A 65 2.07 12.43 7.65
CA ALA A 65 2.40 11.32 8.53
C ALA A 65 3.44 10.35 7.91
N GLU A 66 4.42 9.94 8.72
CA GLU A 66 5.33 8.83 8.40
C GLU A 66 4.62 7.49 8.60
N LEU A 67 3.86 7.09 7.57
CA LEU A 67 3.10 5.84 7.58
C LEU A 67 3.93 4.65 7.11
N PRO A 68 3.76 3.45 7.71
CA PRO A 68 4.38 2.22 7.23
C PRO A 68 3.99 1.88 5.79
N GLU A 69 4.98 1.45 5.00
CA GLU A 69 4.81 1.08 3.60
C GLU A 69 5.27 -0.35 3.34
N LEU A 70 4.75 -0.96 2.26
CA LEU A 70 5.32 -2.19 1.76
C LEU A 70 6.71 -1.90 1.17
N PRO A 71 7.68 -2.81 1.35
CA PRO A 71 9.01 -2.66 0.77
C PRO A 71 8.96 -2.76 -0.76
N ASP A 72 10.09 -2.51 -1.41
CA ASP A 72 10.26 -2.83 -2.82
C ASP A 72 10.51 -4.35 -2.97
N PRO A 73 9.79 -5.06 -3.86
CA PRO A 73 10.09 -6.44 -4.20
C PRO A 73 11.43 -6.55 -4.94
N ASP A 74 11.98 -7.76 -4.99
CA ASP A 74 13.16 -8.04 -5.82
C ASP A 74 12.96 -7.59 -7.26
N ALA A 75 14.00 -6.99 -7.86
CA ALA A 75 13.94 -6.44 -9.22
C ALA A 75 13.54 -7.48 -10.29
N GLY A 76 13.79 -8.77 -10.05
CA GLY A 76 13.35 -9.84 -10.96
C GLY A 76 11.84 -10.14 -10.90
N LEU A 77 11.15 -9.75 -9.83
CA LEU A 77 9.72 -9.99 -9.64
C LEU A 77 8.86 -8.91 -10.29
N ILE A 78 9.39 -7.71 -10.49
CA ILE A 78 8.66 -6.55 -11.03
C ILE A 78 9.31 -6.00 -12.31
N THR A 79 8.52 -5.29 -13.12
CA THR A 79 8.99 -4.72 -14.40
C THR A 79 9.50 -3.28 -14.29
N ARG A 80 9.21 -2.62 -13.17
CA ARG A 80 9.52 -1.20 -12.90
C ARG A 80 9.42 -0.94 -11.41
N PRO A 81 9.97 0.18 -10.90
CA PRO A 81 9.78 0.61 -9.52
C PRO A 81 8.29 0.69 -9.15
N VAL A 82 7.99 0.42 -7.89
CA VAL A 82 6.61 0.46 -7.37
C VAL A 82 6.13 1.91 -7.24
N HIS A 83 4.82 2.12 -7.38
CA HIS A 83 4.21 3.43 -7.19
C HIS A 83 3.60 3.56 -5.80
N ARG A 84 3.75 4.73 -5.20
CA ARG A 84 3.25 5.08 -3.87
C ARG A 84 2.51 6.40 -3.91
N TRP A 85 1.28 6.41 -3.41
CA TRP A 85 0.46 7.61 -3.34
C TRP A 85 -0.29 7.67 -2.01
N ARG A 86 -0.40 8.87 -1.45
CA ARG A 86 -1.17 9.14 -0.24
C ARG A 86 -2.40 9.97 -0.60
N PHE A 87 -3.52 9.66 0.03
CA PHE A 87 -4.79 10.35 -0.16
C PHE A 87 -5.43 10.59 1.20
N GLU A 88 -6.01 11.76 1.41
CA GLU A 88 -6.86 12.02 2.56
C GLU A 88 -8.30 11.60 2.23
N SER A 89 -8.95 10.90 3.16
CA SER A 89 -10.36 10.57 3.01
C SER A 89 -11.22 11.77 3.39
N VAL A 90 -12.09 12.19 2.47
CA VAL A 90 -12.94 13.39 2.62
C VAL A 90 -14.34 13.10 3.13
N THR A 91 -14.74 11.82 3.18
CA THR A 91 -16.11 11.39 3.50
C THR A 91 -16.18 10.07 4.28
N CYS A 92 -15.06 9.48 4.70
CA CYS A 92 -15.14 8.32 5.59
C CYS A 92 -15.66 8.78 6.95
N THR A 93 -16.94 8.49 7.21
CA THR A 93 -17.63 8.78 8.47
C THR A 93 -17.51 7.58 9.38
#